data_AF-O67860-F1
#
_entry.id   AF-O67860-F1
#
_cell.length_a   1.000
_cell.length_b   1.000
_cell.length_c   1.000
_cell.angle_alpha   90.00
_cell.angle_beta   90.00
_cell.angle_gamma   90.00
#
_symmetry.space_group_name_H-M   'P 1'
#
loop_
_entity.id
_entity.type
_entity.pdbx_description
1 polymer ?
#
loop_
_entity_poly.entity_id
_entity_poly.type
_entity_poly.pdbx_seq_one_letter_code
_entity_poly.pdbx_strand_id
1 'polypeptide(L)'
;MKLLEKITSYEFICKMVDIYNKFVNFVAILMIPILMLTLLIAIAIIFYDLRLFVDYFLHGAVAEEYDKAFKLLVRNILNFFVLIELFKVFIDVLEFRRIRKRQIIEAGIVFVVREIILIVFEHRFTFWDLLGFGALLLALGLTYVLLEKSYMEYLKFEHREITKRERSERESLKEQRKGELKR
;
A
#
# COMPACT_ATOMS: atom_id res chain seq x y z
N MET A 1 -39.03 -14.02 21.67
CA MET A 1 -38.04 -13.04 22.17
C MET A 1 -36.73 -13.03 21.35
N LYS A 2 -36.08 -14.17 21.08
CA LYS A 2 -34.84 -14.23 20.25
C LYS A 2 -34.95 -13.67 18.81
N LEU A 3 -36.11 -13.76 18.17
CA LEU A 3 -36.28 -13.26 16.79
C LEU A 3 -36.26 -11.73 16.69
N LEU A 4 -36.85 -11.03 17.65
CA LEU A 4 -36.83 -9.55 17.68
C LEU A 4 -35.41 -9.03 17.87
N GLU A 5 -34.64 -9.66 18.77
CA GLU A 5 -33.24 -9.31 19.02
C GLU A 5 -32.33 -9.58 17.80
N LYS A 6 -32.63 -10.64 17.03
CA LYS A 6 -31.89 -10.93 15.79
C LYS A 6 -32.20 -9.89 14.70
N ILE A 7 -33.48 -9.53 14.53
CA ILE A 7 -33.90 -8.55 13.50
C ILE A 7 -33.28 -7.18 13.79
N THR A 8 -33.31 -6.70 15.04
CA THR A 8 -32.70 -5.41 15.41
C THR A 8 -31.17 -5.41 15.26
N SER A 9 -30.52 -6.55 15.51
CA SER A 9 -29.08 -6.69 15.30
C SER A 9 -28.66 -6.53 13.83
N TYR A 10 -29.38 -7.14 12.89
CA TYR A 10 -29.10 -6.97 11.46
C TYR A 10 -29.32 -5.54 10.98
N GLU A 11 -30.42 -4.91 11.40
CA GLU A 11 -30.72 -3.51 11.03
C GLU A 11 -29.64 -2.56 11.57
N PHE A 12 -29.19 -2.78 12.82
CA PHE A 12 -28.10 -2.01 13.41
C PHE A 12 -26.79 -2.19 12.64
N ILE A 13 -26.42 -3.42 12.28
CA ILE A 13 -25.20 -3.69 11.49
C ILE A 13 -25.25 -2.98 10.15
N CYS A 14 -26.37 -3.06 9.42
CA CYS A 14 -26.53 -2.37 8.13
C CYS A 14 -26.37 -0.86 8.28
N LYS A 15 -27.03 -0.25 9.28
CA LYS A 15 -26.94 1.18 9.55
C LYS A 15 -25.51 1.61 9.89
N MET A 16 -24.77 0.81 10.66
CA MET A 16 -23.37 1.08 10.99
C MET A 16 -22.45 0.99 9.77
N VAL A 17 -22.68 0.01 8.88
CA VAL A 17 -21.94 -0.12 7.60
C VAL A 17 -22.21 1.08 6.69
N ASP A 18 -23.45 1.57 6.63
CA ASP A 18 -23.80 2.75 5.83
C ASP A 18 -23.15 4.03 6.37
N ILE A 19 -23.11 4.22 7.69
CA ILE A 19 -22.41 5.33 8.34
C ILE A 19 -20.92 5.26 8.03
N TYR A 20 -20.30 4.09 8.17
CA TYR A 20 -18.91 3.86 7.82
C TYR A 20 -18.63 4.19 6.35
N ASN A 21 -19.46 3.69 5.43
CA ASN A 21 -19.30 3.94 4.00
C ASN A 21 -19.42 5.42 3.65
N LYS A 22 -20.35 6.14 4.30
CA LYS A 22 -20.51 7.58 4.11
C LYS A 22 -19.30 8.35 4.63
N PHE A 23 -18.77 7.96 5.79
CA PHE A 23 -17.57 8.55 6.36
C PHE A 23 -16.33 8.30 5.47
N VAL A 24 -16.11 7.07 5.02
CA VAL A 24 -15.00 6.74 4.10
C VAL A 24 -15.11 7.52 2.80
N ASN A 25 -16.30 7.65 2.21
CA ASN A 25 -16.49 8.45 0.99
C ASN A 25 -16.18 9.93 1.24
N PHE A 26 -16.61 10.47 2.37
CA PHE A 26 -16.33 11.85 2.75
C PHE A 26 -14.82 12.09 2.91
N VAL A 27 -14.12 11.19 3.63
CA VAL A 27 -12.67 11.23 3.77
C VAL A 27 -11.99 11.11 2.40
N ALA A 28 -12.45 10.21 1.52
CA ALA A 28 -11.89 10.05 0.19
C ALA A 28 -11.97 11.33 -0.64
N ILE A 29 -13.15 11.97 -0.68
CA ILE A 29 -13.39 13.22 -1.42
C ILE A 29 -12.49 14.34 -0.90
N LEU A 30 -12.23 14.38 0.41
CA LEU A 30 -11.35 15.37 1.03
C LEU A 30 -9.87 15.05 0.83
N MET A 31 -9.49 13.77 0.85
CA MET A 31 -8.09 13.34 0.70
C MET A 31 -7.57 13.56 -0.73
N ILE A 32 -8.32 13.19 -1.76
CA ILE A 32 -7.88 13.29 -3.17
C ILE A 32 -7.31 14.70 -3.52
N PRO A 33 -7.99 15.83 -3.24
CA PRO A 33 -7.44 17.15 -3.55
C PRO A 33 -6.21 17.48 -2.70
N ILE A 34 -6.14 17.01 -1.46
CA ILE A 34 -4.95 17.19 -0.60
C ILE A 34 -3.76 16.41 -1.14
N LEU A 35 -3.96 15.16 -1.58
CA LEU A 35 -2.92 14.34 -2.20
C LEU A 35 -2.39 15.01 -3.47
N MET A 36 -3.30 15.46 -4.35
CA MET A 36 -2.93 16.20 -5.56
C MET A 36 -2.17 17.48 -5.25
N LEU A 37 -2.64 18.28 -4.30
CA LEU A 37 -1.96 19.52 -3.90
C LEU A 37 -0.55 19.25 -3.37
N THR A 38 -0.40 18.23 -2.53
CA THR A 38 0.90 17.86 -1.94
C THR A 38 1.86 17.35 -3.01
N LEU A 39 1.36 16.57 -3.98
CA LEU A 39 2.13 16.12 -5.13
C LEU A 39 2.63 17.31 -5.98
N LEU A 40 1.76 18.29 -6.26
CA LEU A 40 2.13 19.50 -7.00
C LEU A 40 3.20 20.32 -6.26
N ILE A 41 3.07 20.48 -4.94
CA ILE A 41 4.06 21.17 -4.11
C ILE A 41 5.40 20.43 -4.15
N ALA A 42 5.40 19.11 -4.00
CA ALA A 42 6.62 18.30 -4.04
C ALA A 42 7.33 18.40 -5.40
N ILE A 43 6.57 18.35 -6.50
CA ILE A 43 7.09 18.57 -7.85
C ILE A 43 7.70 19.98 -7.97
N ALA A 44 7.00 21.01 -7.50
CA ALA A 44 7.50 22.38 -7.54
C ALA A 44 8.83 22.56 -6.77
N ILE A 45 8.98 21.89 -5.62
CA ILE A 45 10.24 21.87 -4.85
C ILE A 45 11.36 21.23 -5.67
N ILE A 46 11.11 20.07 -6.28
CA ILE A 46 12.12 19.40 -7.13
C ILE A 46 12.54 20.30 -8.30
N PHE A 47 11.59 20.98 -8.95
CA PHE A 47 11.90 21.92 -10.02
C PHE A 47 12.75 23.10 -9.54
N TYR A 48 12.47 23.61 -8.34
CA TYR A 48 13.26 24.67 -7.72
C TYR A 48 14.71 24.23 -7.45
N ASP A 49 14.89 23.04 -6.86
CA ASP A 49 16.23 22.50 -6.59
C ASP A 49 16.98 22.15 -7.87
N LEU A 50 16.29 21.66 -8.89
CA LEU A 50 16.89 21.37 -10.19
C LEU A 50 17.38 22.66 -10.85
N ARG A 51 16.61 23.75 -10.78
CA ARG A 51 17.03 25.05 -11.26
C ARG A 51 18.27 25.54 -10.51
N LEU A 52 18.27 25.41 -9.18
CA LEU A 52 19.41 25.79 -8.34
C LEU A 52 20.68 25.00 -8.71
N PHE A 53 20.55 23.69 -8.91
CA PHE A 53 21.63 22.81 -9.34
C PHE A 53 22.22 23.23 -10.70
N VAL A 54 21.35 23.51 -11.69
CA VAL A 54 21.77 23.97 -13.02
C VAL A 54 22.46 25.33 -12.95
N ASP A 55 21.93 26.25 -12.14
CA ASP A 55 22.50 27.59 -11.96
C ASP A 55 23.92 27.54 -11.41
N TYR A 56 24.16 26.73 -10.38
CA TYR A 56 25.51 26.52 -9.83
C TYR A 56 26.45 25.80 -10.81
N PHE A 57 25.93 24.84 -11.58
CA PHE A 57 26.71 24.13 -12.59
C PHE A 57 27.21 25.06 -13.71
N LEU A 58 26.36 25.97 -14.18
CA LEU A 58 26.71 26.89 -15.27
C LEU A 58 27.63 28.03 -14.81
N HIS A 59 27.43 28.57 -13.60
CA HIS A 59 28.23 29.69 -13.11
C HIS A 59 29.60 29.28 -12.55
N GLY A 60 29.96 27.99 -12.60
CA GLY A 60 31.26 27.50 -12.13
C GLY A 60 31.47 27.76 -10.63
N ALA A 61 30.39 27.66 -9.84
CA ALA A 61 30.41 27.96 -8.42
C ALA A 61 31.36 27.04 -7.64
N VAL A 62 31.73 27.47 -6.43
CA VAL A 62 32.61 26.74 -5.50
C VAL A 62 32.07 25.32 -5.28
N ALA A 63 32.98 24.34 -5.21
CA ALA A 63 32.63 22.92 -5.20
C ALA A 63 31.69 22.52 -4.04
N GLU A 64 31.71 23.27 -2.93
CA GLU A 64 30.86 23.00 -1.77
C GLU A 64 29.38 23.34 -2.01
N GLU A 65 29.06 24.45 -2.67
CA GLU A 65 27.68 24.81 -3.00
C GLU A 65 27.06 23.83 -3.98
N TYR A 66 27.84 23.35 -4.96
CA TYR A 66 27.41 22.32 -5.90
C TYR A 66 27.04 21.02 -5.20
N ASP A 67 27.91 20.51 -4.31
CA ASP A 67 27.66 19.27 -3.56
C ASP A 67 26.41 19.39 -2.69
N LYS A 68 26.20 20.55 -2.05
CA LYS A 68 25.00 20.81 -1.26
C LYS A 68 23.73 20.84 -2.11
N ALA A 69 23.75 21.51 -3.26
CA ALA A 69 22.61 21.57 -4.16
C ALA A 69 22.25 20.19 -4.73
N PHE A 70 23.26 19.41 -5.13
CA PHE A 70 23.08 18.04 -5.57
C PHE A 70 22.47 17.17 -4.46
N LYS A 71 22.98 17.29 -3.23
CA LYS A 71 22.46 16.51 -2.10
C LYS A 71 20.99 16.83 -1.78
N LEU A 72 20.62 18.10 -1.83
CA LEU A 72 19.23 18.55 -1.64
C LEU A 72 18.32 17.99 -2.72
N LEU A 73 18.73 18.05 -3.99
CA LEU A 73 17.97 17.51 -5.11
C LEU A 73 17.70 16.01 -4.95
N VAL A 74 18.75 15.21 -4.67
CA VAL A 74 18.61 13.76 -4.45
C VAL A 74 17.67 13.48 -3.28
N ARG A 75 17.82 14.20 -2.16
CA ARG A 75 16.94 14.05 -0.99
C ARG A 75 15.48 14.31 -1.36
N ASN A 76 15.20 15.36 -2.12
CA ASN A 76 13.83 15.73 -2.48
C ASN A 76 13.22 14.80 -3.52
N ILE A 77 14.01 14.25 -4.45
CA ILE A 77 13.56 13.20 -5.37
C ILE A 77 13.19 11.92 -4.59
N LEU A 78 14.02 11.50 -3.63
CA LEU A 78 13.73 10.34 -2.79
C LEU A 78 12.48 10.56 -1.93
N ASN A 79 12.31 11.75 -1.38
CA ASN A 79 11.09 12.15 -0.65
C ASN A 79 9.86 12.01 -1.53
N PHE A 80 9.94 12.46 -2.77
CA PHE A 80 8.85 12.39 -3.72
C PHE A 80 8.49 10.94 -4.09
N PHE A 81 9.48 10.07 -4.29
CA PHE A 81 9.22 8.65 -4.53
C PHE A 81 8.43 8.01 -3.37
N VAL A 82 8.84 8.28 -2.14
CA VAL A 82 8.12 7.79 -0.95
C VAL A 82 6.74 8.40 -0.79
N LEU A 83 6.59 9.69 -1.11
CA LEU A 83 5.31 10.37 -1.13
C LEU A 83 4.34 9.71 -2.12
N ILE A 84 4.82 9.38 -3.33
CA ILE A 84 4.03 8.65 -4.33
C ILE A 84 3.61 7.28 -3.79
N GLU A 85 4.53 6.52 -3.19
CA GLU A 85 4.21 5.18 -2.67
C GLU A 85 3.15 5.25 -1.56
N LEU A 86 3.26 6.21 -0.64
CA LEU A 86 2.19 6.49 0.34
C LEU A 86 0.87 6.76 -0.35
N PHE A 87 0.86 7.65 -1.33
CA PHE A 87 -0.36 8.07 -2.01
C PHE A 87 -1.00 6.91 -2.74
N LYS A 88 -0.21 6.05 -3.39
CA LYS A 88 -0.67 4.82 -4.00
C LYS A 88 -1.35 3.91 -2.98
N VAL A 89 -0.75 3.72 -1.81
CA VAL A 89 -1.34 2.92 -0.72
C VAL A 89 -2.65 3.54 -0.23
N PHE A 90 -2.70 4.86 -0.04
CA PHE A 90 -3.92 5.55 0.35
C PHE A 90 -5.03 5.40 -0.70
N ILE A 91 -4.72 5.62 -1.98
CA ILE A 91 -5.68 5.47 -3.09
C ILE A 91 -6.19 4.03 -3.15
N ASP A 92 -5.30 3.04 -3.05
CA ASP A 92 -5.69 1.62 -3.01
C ASP A 92 -6.64 1.32 -1.85
N VAL A 93 -6.38 1.88 -0.66
CA VAL A 93 -7.27 1.70 0.50
C VAL A 93 -8.64 2.32 0.25
N LEU A 94 -8.70 3.48 -0.41
CA LEU A 94 -9.94 4.17 -0.75
C LEU A 94 -10.72 3.44 -1.85
N GLU A 95 -10.05 2.95 -2.89
CA GLU A 95 -10.66 2.25 -4.02
C GLU A 95 -11.29 0.92 -3.60
N PHE A 96 -10.52 0.10 -2.87
CA PHE A 96 -10.97 -1.25 -2.50
C PHE A 96 -11.73 -1.29 -1.17
N ARG A 97 -11.88 -0.15 -0.49
CA ARG A 97 -12.45 0.00 0.88
C ARG A 97 -11.86 -1.00 1.89
N ARG A 98 -10.65 -1.51 1.63
CA ARG A 98 -10.02 -2.58 2.40
C ARG A 98 -8.52 -2.38 2.37
N ILE A 99 -7.94 -2.40 3.56
CA ILE A 99 -6.49 -2.36 3.73
C ILE A 99 -5.94 -3.76 3.47
N ARG A 100 -5.16 -3.94 2.40
CA ARG A 100 -4.46 -5.20 2.16
C ARG A 100 -3.16 -5.20 2.96
N LYS A 101 -2.98 -6.23 3.80
CA LYS A 101 -1.78 -6.39 4.64
C LYS A 101 -0.48 -6.28 3.82
N ARG A 102 -0.48 -6.83 2.60
CA ARG A 102 0.64 -6.79 1.65
C ARG A 102 1.08 -5.37 1.30
N GLN A 103 0.12 -4.50 0.97
CA GLN A 103 0.39 -3.11 0.57
C GLN A 103 1.07 -2.31 1.69
N ILE A 104 0.64 -2.51 2.95
CA ILE A 104 1.28 -1.82 4.09
C ILE A 104 2.74 -2.22 4.23
N ILE A 105 3.03 -3.52 4.12
CA ILE A 105 4.40 -4.02 4.27
C ILE A 105 5.28 -3.57 3.11
N GLU A 106 4.77 -3.59 1.87
CA GLU A 106 5.48 -3.06 0.71
C GLU A 106 5.85 -1.59 0.89
N ALA A 107 4.88 -0.77 1.29
CA ALA A 107 5.13 0.64 1.58
C ALA A 107 6.15 0.81 2.71
N GLY A 108 5.98 0.08 3.81
CA GLY A 108 6.92 0.09 4.94
C GLY A 108 8.34 -0.28 4.54
N ILE A 109 8.52 -1.27 3.67
CA ILE A 109 9.83 -1.63 3.13
C ILE A 109 10.41 -0.47 2.30
N VAL A 110 9.62 0.13 1.39
CA VAL A 110 10.06 1.28 0.59
C VAL A 110 10.49 2.45 1.46
N PHE A 111 9.76 2.73 2.54
CA PHE A 111 10.13 3.74 3.53
C PHE A 111 11.49 3.48 4.17
N VAL A 112 11.69 2.26 4.68
CA VAL A 112 12.95 1.89 5.34
C VAL A 112 14.11 1.92 4.36
N VAL A 113 13.91 1.39 3.15
CA VAL A 113 14.93 1.42 2.09
C VAL A 113 15.28 2.86 1.73
N ARG A 114 14.30 3.76 1.59
CA ARG A 114 14.58 5.19 1.35
C ARG A 114 15.39 5.81 2.49
N GLU A 115 15.04 5.52 3.75
CA GLU A 115 15.78 6.05 4.91
C GLU A 115 17.24 5.61 4.86
N ILE A 116 17.48 4.33 4.55
CA ILE A 116 18.83 3.78 4.39
C ILE A 116 19.57 4.50 3.27
N ILE A 117 18.95 4.67 2.10
CA ILE A 117 19.61 5.33 0.96
C ILE A 117 19.98 6.77 1.33
N LEU A 118 19.12 7.51 2.04
CA LEU A 118 19.44 8.88 2.44
C LEU A 118 20.56 8.97 3.47
N ILE A 119 20.56 8.12 4.49
CA ILE A 119 21.61 8.10 5.51
C ILE A 119 22.96 7.73 4.89
N VAL A 120 22.95 6.73 4.00
CA VAL A 120 24.14 6.34 3.23
C VAL A 120 24.61 7.50 2.36
N PHE A 121 23.71 8.15 1.65
CA PHE A 121 24.02 9.27 0.78
C PHE A 121 24.57 10.49 1.55
N GLU A 122 24.10 10.73 2.78
CA GLU A 122 24.59 11.81 3.65
C GLU A 122 25.90 11.49 4.40
N HIS A 123 26.42 10.26 4.25
CA HIS A 123 27.65 9.79 4.91
C HIS A 123 27.57 9.91 6.45
N ARG A 124 26.36 9.80 7.02
CA ARG A 124 26.09 9.87 8.47
C ARG A 124 25.77 8.49 9.06
N PHE A 125 26.44 7.43 8.58
CA PHE A 125 26.16 6.08 9.05
C PHE A 125 26.99 5.75 10.30
N THR A 126 26.32 5.33 11.37
CA THR A 126 26.96 4.69 12.52
C THR A 126 26.85 3.17 12.38
N PHE A 127 27.77 2.43 12.99
CA PHE A 127 27.67 0.97 13.08
C PHE A 127 26.32 0.50 13.66
N TRP A 128 25.81 1.22 14.66
CA TRP A 128 24.52 0.95 15.28
C TRP A 128 23.33 1.16 14.33
N ASP A 129 23.40 2.18 13.47
CA ASP A 129 22.37 2.44 12.48
C ASP A 129 22.29 1.28 11.48
N LEU A 130 23.45 0.81 11.01
CA LEU A 130 23.52 -0.32 10.07
C LEU A 130 22.93 -1.60 10.68
N LEU A 131 23.24 -1.89 11.94
CA LEU A 131 22.68 -3.04 12.64
C LEU A 131 21.16 -2.90 12.85
N GLY A 132 20.70 -1.71 13.22
CA GLY A 132 19.28 -1.41 13.41
C GLY A 132 18.48 -1.55 12.12
N PHE A 133 18.95 -0.93 11.03
CA PHE A 133 18.34 -1.06 9.71
C PHE A 133 18.40 -2.49 9.17
N GLY A 134 19.51 -3.20 9.39
CA GLY A 134 19.64 -4.61 9.01
C GLY A 134 18.62 -5.49 9.71
N ALA A 135 18.47 -5.34 11.03
CA ALA A 135 17.46 -6.07 11.80
C ALA A 135 16.04 -5.71 11.37
N LEU A 136 15.77 -4.43 11.12
CA LEU A 136 14.47 -3.94 10.65
C LEU A 136 14.11 -4.50 9.27
N LEU A 137 15.05 -4.46 8.31
CA LEU A 137 14.86 -5.05 6.98
C LEU A 137 14.66 -6.56 7.04
N LEU A 138 15.42 -7.25 7.90
CA LEU A 138 15.25 -8.68 8.11
C LEU A 138 13.83 -8.98 8.64
N ALA A 139 13.37 -8.25 9.65
CA ALA A 139 12.03 -8.41 10.21
C ALA A 139 10.91 -8.13 9.19
N LEU A 140 11.03 -7.03 8.43
CA LEU A 140 10.08 -6.69 7.37
C LEU A 140 10.09 -7.72 6.24
N GLY A 141 11.26 -8.17 5.81
CA GLY A 141 11.43 -9.19 4.78
C GLY A 141 10.84 -10.53 5.20
N LEU A 142 11.10 -10.99 6.42
CA LEU A 142 10.47 -12.21 6.97
C LEU A 142 8.95 -12.06 7.02
N THR A 143 8.46 -10.92 7.50
CA THR A 143 7.02 -10.66 7.60
C THR A 143 6.36 -10.66 6.22
N TYR A 144 7.02 -10.06 5.21
CA TYR A 144 6.57 -10.07 3.83
C TYR A 144 6.49 -11.49 3.27
N VAL A 145 7.54 -12.31 3.42
CA VAL A 145 7.57 -13.70 2.95
C VAL A 145 6.49 -14.55 3.64
N LEU A 146 6.30 -14.37 4.95
CA LEU A 146 5.27 -15.08 5.71
C LEU A 146 3.86 -14.69 5.27
N LEU A 147 3.61 -13.39 5.05
CA LEU A 147 2.33 -12.90 4.56
C LEU A 147 2.03 -13.41 3.16
N GLU A 148 3.03 -13.44 2.28
CA GLU A 148 2.87 -13.95 0.93
C GLU A 148 2.52 -15.44 0.90
N LYS A 149 3.24 -16.23 1.70
CA LYS A 149 2.96 -17.65 1.86
C LYS A 149 1.55 -17.89 2.40
N SER A 150 1.15 -17.13 3.43
CA SER A 150 -0.17 -17.22 4.04
C SER A 150 -1.29 -16.85 3.06
N TYR A 151 -1.08 -15.84 2.22
CA TYR A 151 -2.05 -15.41 1.21
C TYR A 151 -2.25 -16.45 0.11
N MET A 152 -1.15 -17.03 -0.40
CA MET A 152 -1.21 -18.07 -1.43
C MET A 152 -1.89 -19.35 -0.94
N GLU A 153 -1.66 -19.72 0.32
CA GLU A 153 -2.30 -20.87 0.93
C GLU A 153 -3.81 -20.67 1.06
N TYR A 154 -4.25 -19.48 1.48
CA TYR A 154 -5.67 -19.12 1.55
C TYR A 154 -6.38 -19.20 0.19
N LEU A 155 -5.79 -18.61 -0.87
CA LEU A 155 -6.34 -18.69 -2.23
C LEU A 155 -6.47 -20.13 -2.74
N LYS A 156 -5.50 -20.99 -2.42
CA LYS A 156 -5.53 -22.41 -2.81
C LYS A 156 -6.60 -23.21 -2.08
N PHE A 157 -6.96 -22.82 -0.86
CA PHE A 157 -8.08 -23.41 -0.12
C PHE A 157 -9.42 -22.98 -0.71
N GLU A 158 -9.61 -21.69 -0.93
CA GLU A 158 -10.87 -21.15 -1.46
C GLU A 158 -11.17 -21.69 -2.87
N HIS A 159 -10.17 -21.72 -3.76
CA HIS A 159 -10.35 -22.28 -5.09
C HIS A 159 -10.67 -23.78 -5.08
N ARG A 160 -10.13 -24.54 -4.11
CA ARG A 160 -10.45 -25.96 -3.94
C ARG A 160 -11.88 -26.18 -3.46
N GLU A 161 -12.42 -25.32 -2.59
CA GLU A 161 -13.81 -25.42 -2.17
C GLU A 161 -14.79 -25.09 -3.30
N ILE A 162 -14.51 -24.02 -4.06
CA ILE A 162 -15.32 -23.64 -5.23
C ILE A 162 -15.33 -24.79 -6.24
N THR A 163 -14.16 -25.34 -6.58
CA THR A 163 -14.05 -26.47 -7.52
C THR A 163 -14.79 -27.72 -7.01
N LYS A 164 -14.77 -28.00 -5.71
CA LYS A 164 -15.52 -29.12 -5.13
C LYS A 164 -17.03 -28.90 -5.21
N ARG A 165 -17.51 -27.69 -4.91
CA ARG A 165 -18.94 -27.35 -5.03
C ARG A 165 -19.42 -27.47 -6.48
N GLU A 166 -18.69 -26.91 -7.44
CA GLU A 166 -19.03 -27.03 -8.85
C GLU A 166 -19.05 -28.49 -9.33
N ARG A 167 -18.12 -29.32 -8.85
CA ARG A 167 -18.11 -30.75 -9.20
C ARG A 167 -19.32 -31.48 -8.60
N SER A 168 -19.65 -31.20 -7.33
CA SER A 168 -20.82 -31.78 -6.66
C SER A 168 -22.14 -31.37 -7.32
N GLU A 169 -22.28 -30.11 -7.74
CA GLU A 169 -23.44 -29.62 -8.50
C GLU A 169 -23.54 -30.27 -9.89
N ARG A 170 -22.42 -30.47 -10.58
CA ARG A 170 -22.41 -31.18 -11.87
C ARG A 170 -22.77 -32.66 -11.71
N GLU A 171 -22.37 -33.29 -10.62
CA GLU A 171 -22.70 -34.68 -10.31
C GLU A 171 -24.20 -34.82 -9.96
N SER A 172 -24.77 -33.92 -9.14
CA SER A 172 -26.20 -33.93 -8.84
C SER A 172 -27.08 -33.68 -10.07
N LEU A 173 -26.68 -32.76 -10.96
CA LEU A 173 -27.37 -32.52 -12.23
C LEU A 173 -27.30 -33.72 -13.20
N LYS A 174 -26.21 -34.50 -13.17
CA LYS A 174 -26.10 -35.74 -13.96
C LYS A 174 -26.98 -36.84 -13.39
N GLU A 175 -27.08 -36.96 -12.07
CA GLU A 175 -27.97 -37.92 -11.42
C GLU A 175 -29.44 -37.59 -11.67
N GLN A 176 -29.82 -36.31 -11.58
CA GLN A 176 -31.18 -35.87 -11.93
C GLN A 176 -31.54 -36.20 -13.37
N ARG A 177 -30.68 -35.87 -14.35
CA ARG A 177 -30.93 -36.21 -15.76
C ARG A 177 -31.02 -37.71 -16.03
N LYS A 178 -30.24 -38.53 -15.32
CA LYS A 178 -30.36 -40.00 -15.40
C LYS A 178 -31.68 -40.52 -14.80
N GLY A 179 -32.19 -39.86 -13.76
CA GLY A 179 -33.49 -40.16 -13.17
C GLY A 179 -34.65 -39.82 -14.10
N GLU A 180 -34.54 -38.71 -14.85
CA GLU A 180 -35.54 -38.29 -15.85
C GLU A 180 -35.57 -39.22 -17.07
N LEU A 181 -34.40 -39.66 -17.59
CA LEU A 181 -34.33 -40.56 -18.75
C LEU A 181 -34.79 -42.01 -18.48
N LYS A 182 -34.93 -42.40 -17.21
CA LYS A 182 -35.41 -43.74 -16.83
C LYS A 182 -36.93 -43.81 -16.62
N ARG A 183 -37.63 -42.67 -16.63
CA ARG A 183 -39.10 -42.62 -16.59
C ARG A 183 -39.65 -42.55 -18.00
#